data_AF-A0A9X0CW90-F1
#
_entry.id   AF-A0A9X0CW90-F1
#
_cell.length_a   1.000
_cell.length_b   1.000
_cell.length_c   1.000
_cell.angle_alpha   90.00
_cell.angle_beta   90.00
_cell.angle_gamma   90.00
#
_symmetry.space_group_name_H-M   'P 1'
#
loop_
_entity.id
_entity.type
_entity.pdbx_description
1 polymer ?
#
loop_
_entity_poly.entity_id
_entity_poly.type
_entity_poly.pdbx_seq_one_letter_code
_entity_poly.pdbx_strand_id
1 'polypeptide(L)'
;MASPSEIVRSVKLGILVPTNLLGNILVVMVIKRTKRSMRSPINYLLVNLAVADITVAIFMVVDQIFFHVVHHPTGVAGDYLCKFLTGKILTWVGSVASVCTLLAIAFERFYAIVLPYHNRSKGRMTNKKICLIVVFCWMFALLFNEPLFAVRKFNHGHIETGFFCRSYWPNEELAIAYNYLWVIFIGIIPVGLMVFFYGDHQIKDVCIGLINHSCTQVIASANMFSLASLIILLKLTRIVECATCQGNCQNFKFVIDQDVVNDNALEGHVVKTITVKSAAQCHMECRDECLCVSINYLQNTREGNCELNDVNKVMKPAALKYKPGARYYDLVRSYSVEGGRRYMPEKDTCVNKCCVPDPCFQGGRCEKPRYLSRNCKDIWKNGTSTSGKYRIYDTQNQPFLVYCDLESEPEFFWALIQSFSLENKNHFNSKVFNRDYPVDEDSLELDWALHRLSLSHMQHLAGNSTHLRVTCNFHSQGLSYTDYARADLQNHNIFDTWNQKCKLYEYLNIRGIECHNCTAATSQNARSSWLISSYDSHTPVGCDFDGRPGIGSTEHNFGRYGPSKVNPDHRCSSGPSSTTEYWFGVKRNL
;
A
#
# COMPACT_ATOMS: atom_id res chain seq x y z
N MET A 1 37.87 -61.54 4.33
CA MET A 1 36.40 -61.45 4.42
C MET A 1 36.04 -59.98 4.52
N ALA A 2 35.13 -59.48 3.69
CA ALA A 2 34.69 -58.09 3.78
C ALA A 2 34.00 -57.86 5.14
N SER A 3 34.31 -56.74 5.79
CA SER A 3 33.68 -56.39 7.06
C SER A 3 32.18 -56.09 6.85
N PRO A 4 31.32 -56.30 7.87
CA PRO A 4 29.88 -56.01 7.75
C PRO A 4 29.58 -54.57 7.30
N SER A 5 30.40 -53.59 7.70
CA SER A 5 30.28 -52.19 7.28
C SER A 5 30.58 -51.97 5.79
N GLU A 6 31.54 -52.71 5.21
CA GLU A 6 31.87 -52.65 3.77
C GLU A 6 30.78 -53.28 2.90
N ILE A 7 30.19 -54.39 3.36
CA ILE A 7 29.06 -55.04 2.68
C ILE A 7 27.86 -54.09 2.67
N VAL A 8 27.53 -53.49 3.82
CA VAL A 8 26.44 -52.51 3.93
C VAL A 8 26.69 -51.29 3.05
N ARG A 9 27.93 -50.76 2.99
CA ARG A 9 28.28 -49.62 2.13
C ARG A 9 28.09 -49.96 0.66
N SER A 10 28.59 -51.12 0.22
CA SER A 10 28.52 -51.58 -1.16
C SER A 10 27.07 -51.81 -1.62
N VAL A 11 26.23 -52.42 -0.77
CA VAL A 11 24.80 -52.62 -1.07
C VAL A 11 24.06 -51.27 -1.17
N LYS A 12 24.30 -50.34 -0.24
CA LYS A 12 23.69 -49.00 -0.29
C LYS A 12 24.06 -48.25 -1.57
N LEU A 13 25.34 -48.27 -1.96
CA LEU A 13 25.82 -47.61 -3.18
C LEU A 13 25.27 -48.28 -4.45
N GLY A 14 25.22 -49.62 -4.47
CA GLY A 14 24.68 -50.40 -5.59
C GLY A 14 23.21 -50.13 -5.90
N ILE A 15 22.44 -49.64 -4.91
CA ILE A 15 21.04 -49.22 -5.11
C ILE A 15 20.96 -47.72 -5.41
N LEU A 16 21.63 -46.87 -4.61
CA LEU A 16 21.46 -45.42 -4.67
C LEU A 16 21.97 -44.81 -5.99
N VAL A 17 23.12 -45.28 -6.48
CA VAL A 17 23.73 -44.73 -7.70
C VAL A 17 22.88 -45.00 -8.94
N PRO A 18 22.46 -46.25 -9.26
CA PRO A 18 21.63 -46.50 -10.43
C PRO A 18 20.29 -45.77 -10.37
N THR A 19 19.62 -45.77 -9.22
CA THR A 19 18.35 -45.04 -9.05
C THR A 19 18.53 -43.55 -9.27
N ASN A 20 19.58 -42.93 -8.73
CA ASN A 20 19.88 -41.52 -8.94
C ASN A 20 20.16 -41.20 -10.42
N LEU A 21 21.00 -41.99 -11.09
CA LEU A 21 21.32 -41.77 -12.51
C LEU A 21 20.07 -41.93 -13.38
N LEU A 22 19.32 -43.02 -13.22
CA LEU A 22 18.09 -43.26 -13.98
C LEU A 22 17.06 -42.14 -13.77
N GLY A 23 16.82 -41.74 -12.53
CA GLY A 23 15.86 -40.69 -12.19
C GLY A 23 16.24 -39.33 -12.79
N ASN A 24 17.48 -38.90 -12.60
CA ASN A 24 17.94 -37.59 -13.08
C ASN A 24 18.10 -37.54 -14.61
N ILE A 25 18.56 -38.63 -15.26
CA ILE A 25 18.59 -38.71 -16.73
C ILE A 25 17.15 -38.63 -17.28
N LEU A 26 16.19 -39.31 -16.65
CA LEU A 26 14.78 -39.24 -17.04
C LEU A 26 14.23 -37.81 -16.93
N VAL A 27 14.52 -37.07 -15.85
CA VAL A 27 14.14 -35.65 -15.69
C VAL A 27 14.67 -34.82 -16.86
N VAL A 28 15.96 -34.96 -17.21
CA VAL A 28 16.56 -34.25 -18.34
C VAL A 28 15.89 -34.63 -19.67
N MET A 29 15.62 -35.92 -19.90
CA MET A 29 14.97 -36.41 -21.12
C MET A 29 13.54 -35.89 -21.25
N VAL A 30 12.74 -35.95 -20.18
CA VAL A 30 11.34 -35.48 -20.16
C VAL A 30 11.29 -34.00 -20.48
N ILE A 31 12.10 -33.18 -19.81
CA ILE A 31 12.11 -31.72 -20.02
C ILE A 31 12.57 -31.37 -21.45
N LYS A 32 13.51 -32.13 -22.03
CA LYS A 32 13.95 -31.94 -23.43
C LYS A 32 12.91 -32.39 -24.47
N ARG A 33 12.19 -33.49 -24.22
CA ARG A 33 11.24 -34.11 -25.17
C ARG A 33 9.84 -33.47 -25.16
N THR A 34 9.41 -32.86 -24.06
CA THR A 34 8.05 -32.26 -23.96
C THR A 34 7.93 -30.94 -24.76
N LYS A 35 6.79 -30.73 -25.46
CA LYS A 35 6.48 -29.55 -26.31
C LYS A 35 6.61 -28.20 -25.57
N ARG A 36 6.81 -27.12 -26.36
CA ARG A 36 7.06 -25.69 -26.00
C ARG A 36 6.28 -25.12 -24.81
N SER A 37 5.10 -25.65 -24.47
CA SER A 37 4.23 -25.24 -23.35
C SER A 37 4.88 -25.41 -21.96
N MET A 38 5.74 -26.42 -21.77
CA MET A 38 6.48 -26.65 -20.51
C MET A 38 7.86 -25.96 -20.48
N ARG A 39 8.20 -25.02 -21.39
CA ARG A 39 9.44 -24.24 -21.26
C ARG A 39 9.27 -23.06 -20.30
N SER A 40 8.75 -23.36 -19.12
CA SER A 40 8.77 -22.41 -18.02
C SER A 40 10.22 -22.25 -17.55
N PRO A 41 10.69 -21.03 -17.26
CA PRO A 41 12.00 -20.73 -16.71
C PRO A 41 12.44 -21.72 -15.59
N ILE A 42 11.52 -22.12 -14.71
CA ILE A 42 11.79 -23.08 -13.62
C ILE A 42 12.31 -24.46 -14.08
N ASN A 43 11.89 -24.93 -15.26
CA ASN A 43 12.29 -26.25 -15.74
C ASN A 43 13.78 -26.31 -16.09
N TYR A 44 14.42 -25.16 -16.37
CA TYR A 44 15.88 -25.09 -16.53
C TYR A 44 16.63 -25.28 -15.20
N LEU A 45 16.07 -24.83 -14.06
CA LEU A 45 16.65 -25.09 -12.75
C LEU A 45 16.50 -26.56 -12.35
N LEU A 46 15.39 -27.22 -12.71
CA LEU A 46 15.23 -28.66 -12.51
C LEU A 46 16.25 -29.47 -13.33
N VAL A 47 16.55 -29.04 -14.56
CA VAL A 47 17.63 -29.64 -15.36
C VAL A 47 19.00 -29.40 -14.70
N ASN A 48 19.27 -28.20 -14.17
CA ASN A 48 20.53 -27.94 -13.47
C ASN A 48 20.69 -28.82 -12.22
N LEU A 49 19.63 -28.98 -11.44
CA LEU A 49 19.61 -29.86 -10.27
C LEU A 49 19.91 -31.31 -10.68
N ALA A 50 19.26 -31.80 -11.74
CA ALA A 50 19.53 -33.14 -12.27
C ALA A 50 20.99 -33.32 -12.75
N VAL A 51 21.58 -32.30 -13.38
CA VAL A 51 23.00 -32.34 -13.80
C VAL A 51 23.93 -32.36 -12.59
N ALA A 52 23.63 -31.60 -11.54
CA ALA A 52 24.40 -31.61 -10.30
C ALA A 52 24.33 -32.98 -9.60
N ASP A 53 23.15 -33.58 -9.50
CA ASP A 53 22.96 -34.91 -8.89
C ASP A 53 23.58 -36.04 -9.73
N ILE A 54 23.55 -35.94 -11.07
CA ILE A 54 24.30 -36.86 -11.94
C ILE A 54 25.80 -36.73 -11.70
N THR A 55 26.30 -35.50 -11.54
CA THR A 55 27.72 -35.24 -11.24
C THR A 55 28.12 -35.92 -9.92
N VAL A 56 27.31 -35.79 -8.87
CA VAL A 56 27.51 -36.51 -7.59
C VAL A 56 27.63 -38.01 -7.81
N ALA A 57 26.67 -38.63 -8.51
CA ALA A 57 26.68 -40.07 -8.73
C ALA A 57 27.85 -40.56 -9.61
N ILE A 58 28.20 -39.84 -10.67
CA ILE A 58 29.35 -40.19 -11.52
C ILE A 58 30.63 -40.19 -10.68
N PHE A 59 30.90 -39.12 -9.93
CA PHE A 59 32.14 -39.04 -9.14
C PHE A 59 32.14 -39.97 -7.92
N MET A 60 30.96 -40.34 -7.42
CA MET A 60 30.84 -41.39 -6.40
C MET A 60 31.19 -42.78 -6.96
N VAL A 61 30.82 -43.08 -8.21
CA VAL A 61 31.21 -44.32 -8.90
C VAL A 61 32.68 -44.32 -9.25
N VAL A 62 33.20 -43.19 -9.77
CA VAL A 62 34.62 -43.04 -10.10
C VAL A 62 35.49 -43.36 -8.90
N ASP A 63 35.17 -42.81 -7.73
CA ASP A 63 35.87 -43.15 -6.48
C ASP A 63 35.91 -44.66 -6.20
N GLN A 64 34.78 -45.36 -6.33
CA GLN A 64 34.69 -46.79 -6.03
C GLN A 64 35.41 -47.66 -7.07
N ILE A 65 35.30 -47.35 -8.36
CA ILE A 65 35.94 -48.13 -9.42
C ILE A 65 37.46 -47.91 -9.40
N PHE A 66 37.91 -46.66 -9.29
CA PHE A 66 39.33 -46.35 -9.28
C PHE A 66 40.02 -46.90 -8.03
N PHE A 67 39.31 -47.01 -6.90
CA PHE A 67 39.80 -47.68 -5.70
C PHE A 67 40.26 -49.13 -5.97
N HIS A 68 39.56 -49.87 -6.85
CA HIS A 68 39.85 -51.28 -7.11
C HIS A 68 40.68 -51.53 -8.37
N VAL A 69 40.68 -50.62 -9.34
CA VAL A 69 41.22 -50.87 -10.68
C VAL A 69 42.53 -50.11 -10.95
N VAL A 70 42.75 -48.96 -10.31
CA VAL A 70 43.86 -48.06 -10.66
C VAL A 70 44.85 -47.95 -9.52
N HIS A 71 46.10 -48.34 -9.78
CA HIS A 71 47.22 -47.99 -8.92
C HIS A 71 47.54 -46.50 -9.06
N HIS A 72 47.43 -45.76 -7.97
CA HIS A 72 47.74 -44.34 -7.95
C HIS A 72 49.23 -44.08 -8.27
N PRO A 73 49.56 -43.19 -9.22
CA PRO A 73 50.94 -42.84 -9.52
C PRO A 73 51.57 -42.10 -8.33
N THR A 74 52.89 -42.22 -8.18
CA THR A 74 53.64 -41.54 -7.11
C THR A 74 53.86 -40.06 -7.42
N GLY A 75 53.96 -39.23 -6.38
CA GLY A 75 54.24 -37.80 -6.51
C GLY A 75 53.06 -36.95 -7.02
N VAL A 76 53.39 -35.87 -7.74
CA VAL A 76 52.45 -34.80 -8.12
C VAL A 76 51.28 -35.32 -8.98
N ALA A 77 51.52 -36.32 -9.82
CA ALA A 77 50.45 -36.94 -10.62
C ALA A 77 49.40 -37.65 -9.74
N GLY A 78 49.85 -38.29 -8.65
CA GLY A 78 48.96 -38.92 -7.66
C GLY A 78 48.12 -37.90 -6.91
N ASP A 79 48.72 -36.75 -6.57
CA ASP A 79 48.02 -35.63 -5.94
C ASP A 79 46.93 -35.04 -6.83
N TYR A 80 47.20 -34.84 -8.12
CA TYR A 80 46.19 -34.35 -9.06
C TYR A 80 45.07 -35.37 -9.27
N LEU A 81 45.39 -36.65 -9.41
CA LEU A 81 44.39 -37.72 -9.51
C LEU A 81 43.50 -37.75 -8.26
N CYS A 82 44.11 -37.58 -7.09
CA CYS A 82 43.41 -37.47 -5.82
C CYS A 82 42.50 -36.23 -5.75
N LYS A 83 42.96 -35.06 -6.18
CA LYS A 83 42.14 -33.84 -6.12
C LYS A 83 40.94 -33.89 -7.07
N PHE A 84 41.13 -34.37 -8.29
CA PHE A 84 40.12 -34.26 -9.33
C PHE A 84 39.21 -35.50 -9.48
N LEU A 85 39.69 -36.72 -9.20
CA LEU A 85 38.93 -37.94 -9.46
C LEU A 85 38.62 -38.74 -8.20
N THR A 86 39.63 -39.10 -7.40
CA THR A 86 39.46 -40.09 -6.31
C THR A 86 39.28 -39.48 -4.92
N GLY A 87 39.52 -38.19 -4.73
CA GLY A 87 39.38 -37.48 -3.45
C GLY A 87 38.00 -36.89 -3.21
N LYS A 88 36.99 -37.24 -4.02
CA LYS A 88 35.57 -36.88 -3.86
C LYS A 88 35.26 -35.38 -3.92
N ILE A 89 36.21 -34.54 -4.31
CA ILE A 89 36.00 -33.08 -4.30
C ILE A 89 34.89 -32.70 -5.28
N LEU A 90 34.86 -33.31 -6.47
CA LEU A 90 33.78 -33.07 -7.45
C LEU A 90 32.41 -33.62 -7.01
N THR A 91 32.37 -34.65 -6.16
CA THR A 91 31.14 -35.08 -5.48
C THR A 91 30.61 -33.96 -4.60
N TRP A 92 31.47 -33.33 -3.79
CA TRP A 92 31.10 -32.20 -2.93
C TRP A 92 30.70 -30.95 -3.71
N VAL A 93 31.38 -30.65 -4.82
CA VAL A 93 30.99 -29.57 -5.74
C VAL A 93 29.58 -29.81 -6.28
N GLY A 94 29.28 -31.02 -6.76
CA GLY A 94 27.94 -31.40 -7.21
C GLY A 94 26.89 -31.21 -6.11
N SER A 95 27.17 -31.65 -4.88
CA SER A 95 26.26 -31.49 -3.75
C SER A 95 25.98 -30.03 -3.41
N VAL A 96 27.00 -29.17 -3.37
CA VAL A 96 26.82 -27.73 -3.10
C VAL A 96 26.03 -27.06 -4.23
N ALA A 97 26.30 -27.41 -5.49
CA ALA A 97 25.53 -26.91 -6.62
C ALA A 97 24.05 -27.33 -6.55
N SER A 98 23.75 -28.56 -6.12
CA SER A 98 22.37 -29.04 -5.88
C SER A 98 21.68 -28.23 -4.77
N VAL A 99 22.34 -28.02 -3.63
CA VAL A 99 21.78 -27.23 -2.50
C VAL A 99 21.50 -25.79 -2.92
N CYS A 100 22.43 -25.14 -3.64
CA CYS A 100 22.23 -23.79 -4.17
C CYS A 100 21.05 -23.73 -5.16
N THR A 101 20.92 -24.76 -6.00
CA THR A 101 19.81 -24.85 -6.96
C THR A 101 18.47 -25.06 -6.26
N LEU A 102 18.42 -25.89 -5.21
CA LEU A 102 17.22 -26.07 -4.38
C LEU A 102 16.79 -24.77 -3.70
N LEU A 103 17.73 -23.99 -3.17
CA LEU A 103 17.45 -22.67 -2.61
C LEU A 103 16.91 -21.70 -3.67
N ALA A 104 17.48 -21.70 -4.88
CA ALA A 104 16.97 -20.87 -5.97
C ALA A 104 15.54 -21.27 -6.39
N ILE A 105 15.23 -22.58 -6.40
CA ILE A 105 13.87 -23.08 -6.65
C ILE A 105 12.93 -22.64 -5.52
N ALA A 106 13.33 -22.80 -4.26
CA ALA A 106 12.53 -22.41 -3.11
C ALA A 106 12.21 -20.90 -3.10
N PHE A 107 13.22 -20.07 -3.40
CA PHE A 107 13.07 -18.62 -3.50
C PHE A 107 12.13 -18.21 -4.65
N GLU A 108 12.25 -18.84 -5.82
CA GLU A 108 11.34 -18.56 -6.94
C GLU A 108 9.91 -18.92 -6.57
N ARG A 109 9.69 -20.08 -5.94
CA ARG A 109 8.36 -20.52 -5.50
C ARG A 109 7.78 -19.56 -4.48
N PHE A 110 8.57 -19.13 -3.51
CA PHE A 110 8.17 -18.13 -2.54
C PHE A 110 7.74 -16.82 -3.23
N TYR A 111 8.58 -16.29 -4.12
CA TYR A 111 8.29 -15.05 -4.86
C TYR A 111 7.04 -15.18 -5.75
N ALA A 112 6.86 -16.34 -6.39
CA ALA A 112 5.70 -16.65 -7.23
C ALA A 112 4.39 -16.81 -6.44
N ILE A 113 4.46 -17.12 -5.15
CA ILE A 113 3.32 -17.27 -4.24
C ILE A 113 2.98 -15.95 -3.54
N VAL A 114 3.99 -15.18 -3.10
CA VAL A 114 3.79 -14.00 -2.24
C VAL A 114 3.41 -12.73 -3.02
N LEU A 115 3.80 -12.60 -4.30
CA LEU A 115 3.58 -11.33 -5.02
C LEU A 115 2.30 -11.27 -5.86
N PRO A 116 1.56 -10.15 -5.78
CA PRO A 116 0.34 -9.94 -6.56
C PRO A 116 0.65 -9.85 -8.06
N TYR A 117 -0.28 -10.35 -8.87
CA TYR A 117 -0.16 -10.60 -10.32
C TYR A 117 0.40 -9.41 -11.13
N HIS A 118 0.12 -8.17 -10.74
CA HIS A 118 0.56 -6.95 -11.42
C HIS A 118 2.08 -6.69 -11.32
N ASN A 119 2.71 -7.03 -10.19
CA ASN A 119 4.18 -6.92 -10.00
C ASN A 119 4.94 -8.20 -10.35
N ARG A 120 4.23 -9.26 -10.75
CA ARG A 120 4.82 -10.54 -11.15
C ARG A 120 5.70 -10.43 -12.38
N SER A 121 5.49 -9.41 -13.24
CA SER A 121 6.29 -9.16 -14.44
C SER A 121 7.72 -8.68 -14.12
N LYS A 122 7.91 -7.82 -13.09
CA LYS A 122 9.22 -7.26 -12.71
C LYS A 122 10.17 -8.31 -12.10
N GLY A 123 9.62 -9.27 -11.35
CA GLY A 123 10.40 -10.36 -10.76
C GLY A 123 10.33 -11.69 -11.51
N ARG A 124 9.67 -11.75 -12.67
CA ARG A 124 9.60 -12.97 -13.48
C ARG A 124 11.02 -13.42 -13.86
N MET A 125 11.32 -14.67 -13.55
CA MET A 125 12.63 -15.26 -13.83
C MET A 125 12.79 -15.39 -15.35
N THR A 126 13.69 -14.61 -15.94
CA THR A 126 13.99 -14.67 -17.37
C THR A 126 15.09 -15.70 -17.64
N ASN A 127 15.20 -16.20 -18.87
CA ASN A 127 16.25 -17.15 -19.24
C ASN A 127 17.67 -16.59 -18.96
N LYS A 128 17.86 -15.27 -19.12
CA LYS A 128 19.13 -14.59 -18.78
C LYS A 128 19.43 -14.68 -17.28
N LYS A 129 18.44 -14.38 -16.42
CA LYS A 129 18.58 -14.47 -14.97
C LYS A 129 18.88 -15.91 -14.52
N ILE A 130 18.26 -16.91 -15.14
CA ILE A 130 18.54 -18.32 -14.82
C ILE A 130 19.95 -18.72 -15.20
N CYS A 131 20.41 -18.33 -16.39
CA CYS A 131 21.77 -18.61 -16.81
C CYS A 131 22.78 -18.04 -15.80
N LEU A 132 22.55 -16.80 -15.32
CA LEU A 132 23.37 -16.20 -14.27
C LEU A 132 23.29 -16.98 -12.94
N ILE A 133 22.11 -17.40 -12.51
CA ILE A 133 21.93 -18.22 -11.29
C ILE A 133 22.68 -19.54 -11.40
N VAL A 134 22.58 -20.23 -12.54
CA VAL A 134 23.27 -21.51 -12.77
C VAL A 134 24.79 -21.31 -12.71
N VAL A 135 25.31 -20.30 -13.41
CA VAL A 135 26.75 -19.97 -13.36
C VAL A 135 27.17 -19.66 -11.92
N PHE A 136 26.37 -18.89 -11.18
CA PHE A 136 26.63 -18.59 -9.78
C PHE A 136 26.67 -19.85 -8.91
N CYS A 137 25.71 -20.78 -9.05
CA CYS A 137 25.68 -22.03 -8.27
C CYS A 137 26.96 -22.84 -8.45
N TRP A 138 27.44 -22.99 -9.69
CA TRP A 138 28.65 -23.75 -9.99
C TRP A 138 29.93 -23.04 -9.54
N MET A 139 30.02 -21.73 -9.77
CA MET A 139 31.17 -20.94 -9.30
C MET A 139 31.25 -20.92 -7.78
N PHE A 140 30.12 -20.74 -7.09
CA PHE A 140 30.07 -20.81 -5.63
C PHE A 140 30.47 -22.21 -5.13
N ALA A 141 29.97 -23.27 -5.75
CA ALA A 141 30.33 -24.64 -5.37
C ALA A 141 31.83 -24.92 -5.53
N LEU A 142 32.45 -24.43 -6.61
CA LEU A 142 33.89 -24.55 -6.82
C LEU A 142 34.69 -23.75 -5.80
N LEU A 143 34.31 -22.49 -5.57
CA LEU A 143 34.99 -21.59 -4.63
C LEU A 143 34.87 -22.10 -3.18
N PHE A 144 33.70 -22.60 -2.78
CA PHE A 144 33.49 -23.12 -1.44
C PHE A 144 34.31 -24.39 -1.16
N ASN A 145 34.58 -25.18 -2.22
CA ASN A 145 35.42 -26.37 -2.15
C ASN A 145 36.93 -26.10 -2.40
N GLU A 146 37.32 -24.86 -2.69
CA GLU A 146 38.72 -24.49 -2.95
C GLU A 146 39.69 -24.95 -1.84
N PRO A 147 39.36 -24.80 -0.53
CA PRO A 147 40.26 -25.25 0.53
C PRO A 147 40.57 -26.75 0.45
N LEU A 148 39.59 -27.59 0.02
CA LEU A 148 39.82 -29.02 -0.17
C LEU A 148 40.79 -29.30 -1.31
N PHE A 149 40.77 -28.52 -2.39
CA PHE A 149 41.75 -28.64 -3.47
C PHE A 149 43.17 -28.31 -2.99
N ALA A 150 43.32 -27.40 -2.02
CA ALA A 150 44.61 -27.08 -1.44
C ALA A 150 45.14 -28.19 -0.51
N VAL A 151 44.30 -28.69 0.39
CA VAL A 151 44.74 -29.60 1.46
C VAL A 151 44.70 -31.09 1.10
N ARG A 152 43.94 -31.51 0.08
CA ARG A 152 43.84 -32.93 -0.29
C ARG A 152 45.10 -33.38 -1.03
N LYS A 153 45.77 -34.41 -0.53
CA LYS A 153 46.96 -35.02 -1.15
C LYS A 153 46.92 -36.54 -1.08
N PHE A 154 47.70 -37.17 -1.94
CA PHE A 154 47.90 -38.61 -1.96
C PHE A 154 48.84 -39.05 -0.84
N ASN A 155 48.48 -40.11 -0.13
CA ASN A 155 49.27 -40.70 0.94
C ASN A 155 49.70 -42.12 0.57
N HIS A 156 51.01 -42.32 0.43
CA HIS A 156 51.62 -43.61 0.13
C HIS A 156 51.43 -44.67 1.23
N GLY A 157 51.26 -44.27 2.49
CA GLY A 157 51.27 -45.20 3.64
C GLY A 157 49.99 -46.01 3.87
N HIS A 158 48.92 -45.79 3.08
CA HIS A 158 47.60 -46.37 3.34
C HIS A 158 46.89 -46.87 2.06
N ILE A 159 47.66 -47.43 1.12
CA ILE A 159 47.11 -48.04 -0.11
C ILE A 159 46.19 -49.23 0.24
N GLU A 160 46.57 -50.03 1.24
CA GLU A 160 45.84 -51.25 1.63
C GLU A 160 44.52 -50.99 2.38
N THR A 161 44.35 -49.83 3.01
CA THR A 161 43.14 -49.48 3.79
C THR A 161 42.12 -48.67 2.99
N GLY A 162 42.47 -48.25 1.77
CA GLY A 162 41.62 -47.42 0.90
C GLY A 162 41.39 -45.99 1.35
N PHE A 163 42.23 -45.49 2.25
CA PHE A 163 42.27 -44.09 2.68
C PHE A 163 43.50 -43.37 2.10
N PHE A 164 43.83 -43.62 0.84
CA PHE A 164 45.02 -43.05 0.20
C PHE A 164 44.87 -41.57 -0.18
N CYS A 165 43.66 -41.00 -0.11
CA CYS A 165 43.39 -39.58 -0.33
C CYS A 165 43.03 -38.89 0.98
N ARG A 166 43.99 -38.17 1.58
CA ARG A 166 43.81 -37.53 2.90
C ARG A 166 43.92 -36.01 2.80
N SER A 167 43.18 -35.32 3.67
CA SER A 167 43.31 -33.86 3.83
C SER A 167 44.37 -33.55 4.87
N TYR A 168 45.37 -32.76 4.48
CA TYR A 168 46.46 -32.30 5.35
C TYR A 168 46.25 -30.83 5.68
N TRP A 169 45.55 -30.59 6.77
CA TRP A 169 45.32 -29.24 7.27
C TRP A 169 46.55 -28.73 8.01
N PRO A 170 46.99 -27.47 7.80
CA PRO A 170 48.13 -26.90 8.50
C PRO A 170 47.96 -26.89 10.03
N ASN A 171 46.75 -26.58 10.50
CA ASN A 171 46.37 -26.51 11.91
C ASN A 171 45.03 -27.23 12.11
N GLU A 172 44.84 -27.89 13.25
CA GLU A 172 43.58 -28.56 13.59
C GLU A 172 42.41 -27.58 13.68
N GLU A 173 42.65 -26.36 14.19
CA GLU A 173 41.65 -25.29 14.26
C GLU A 173 41.04 -24.96 12.90
N LEU A 174 41.85 -24.97 11.83
CA LEU A 174 41.37 -24.69 10.47
C LEU A 174 40.50 -25.81 9.92
N ALA A 175 40.84 -27.07 10.24
CA ALA A 175 40.02 -28.22 9.87
C ALA A 175 38.66 -28.20 10.58
N ILE A 176 38.67 -27.87 11.88
CA ILE A 176 37.47 -27.74 12.71
C ILE A 176 36.59 -26.59 12.19
N ALA A 177 37.18 -25.41 11.93
CA ALA A 177 36.48 -24.26 11.37
C ALA A 177 35.84 -24.59 10.02
N TYR A 178 36.57 -25.26 9.12
CA TYR A 178 36.03 -25.69 7.82
C TYR A 178 34.82 -26.63 7.96
N ASN A 179 34.89 -27.60 8.87
CA ASN A 179 33.78 -28.50 9.13
C ASN A 179 32.55 -27.77 9.70
N TYR A 180 32.74 -26.83 10.63
CA TYR A 180 31.64 -26.00 11.13
C TYR A 180 31.03 -25.13 10.04
N LEU A 181 31.85 -24.52 9.18
CA LEU A 181 31.38 -23.76 8.03
C LEU A 181 30.53 -24.62 7.10
N TRP A 182 30.92 -25.87 6.85
CA TRP A 182 30.12 -26.83 6.08
C TRP A 182 28.76 -27.10 6.70
N VAL A 183 28.73 -27.44 7.99
CA VAL A 183 27.48 -27.73 8.71
C VAL A 183 26.55 -26.52 8.71
N ILE A 184 27.09 -25.31 8.91
CA ILE A 184 26.30 -24.08 8.97
C ILE A 184 25.79 -23.67 7.58
N PHE A 185 26.69 -23.51 6.60
CA PHE A 185 26.35 -22.93 5.30
C PHE A 185 25.70 -23.90 4.31
N ILE A 186 25.99 -25.20 4.41
CA ILE A 186 25.43 -26.21 3.50
C ILE A 186 24.34 -27.04 4.19
N GLY A 187 24.36 -27.13 5.52
CA GLY A 187 23.34 -27.84 6.30
C GLY A 187 22.26 -26.92 6.88
N ILE A 188 22.58 -26.20 7.97
CA ILE A 188 21.61 -25.50 8.82
C ILE A 188 20.94 -24.35 8.07
N ILE A 189 21.71 -23.45 7.45
CA ILE A 189 21.16 -22.28 6.76
C ILE A 189 20.24 -22.71 5.60
N PRO A 190 20.66 -23.60 4.68
CA PRO A 190 19.80 -24.00 3.58
C PRO A 190 18.52 -24.69 4.04
N VAL A 191 18.60 -25.58 5.03
CA VAL A 191 17.41 -26.24 5.59
C VAL A 191 16.48 -25.22 6.25
N GLY A 192 17.01 -24.30 7.05
CA GLY A 192 16.23 -23.23 7.68
C GLY A 192 15.53 -22.34 6.66
N LEU A 193 16.23 -21.94 5.59
CA LEU A 193 15.66 -21.17 4.49
C LEU A 193 14.60 -21.96 3.71
N MET A 194 14.84 -23.25 3.44
CA MET A 194 13.84 -24.10 2.77
C MET A 194 12.58 -24.26 3.63
N VAL A 195 12.73 -24.52 4.93
CA VAL A 195 11.59 -24.59 5.87
C VAL A 195 10.84 -23.26 5.91
N PHE A 196 11.56 -22.13 5.94
CA PHE A 196 10.94 -20.81 5.90
C PHE A 196 10.19 -20.55 4.58
N PHE A 197 10.81 -20.83 3.43
CA PHE A 197 10.19 -20.57 2.12
C PHE A 197 8.99 -21.50 1.84
N TYR A 198 9.10 -22.78 2.20
CA TYR A 198 8.04 -23.78 2.01
C TYR A 198 7.02 -23.85 3.16
N GLY A 199 7.29 -23.22 4.31
CA GLY A 199 6.40 -23.19 5.46
C GLY A 199 5.06 -22.52 5.16
N ASP A 200 4.03 -22.91 5.91
CA ASP A 200 2.69 -22.32 5.81
C ASP A 200 2.71 -20.82 6.19
N HIS A 201 1.74 -20.05 5.66
CA HIS A 201 1.68 -18.60 5.86
C HIS A 201 1.74 -18.21 7.35
N GLN A 202 1.18 -19.05 8.24
CA GLN A 202 1.15 -18.79 9.68
C GLN A 202 2.52 -18.85 10.37
N ILE A 203 3.43 -19.73 9.93
CA ILE A 203 4.78 -19.84 10.52
C ILE A 203 5.66 -18.66 10.10
N LYS A 204 5.43 -18.14 8.88
CA LYS A 204 6.15 -16.99 8.32
C LYS A 204 5.90 -15.72 9.14
N ASP A 205 4.67 -15.48 9.56
CA ASP A 205 4.31 -14.30 10.36
C ASP A 205 4.92 -14.33 11.78
N VAL A 206 5.02 -15.52 12.39
CA VAL A 206 5.66 -15.73 13.71
C VAL A 206 7.18 -15.56 13.65
N CYS A 207 7.84 -16.14 12.63
CA CYS A 207 9.29 -15.99 12.46
C CYS A 207 9.71 -14.55 12.11
N ILE A 208 8.94 -13.85 11.28
CA ILE A 208 9.17 -12.42 10.98
C ILE A 208 8.97 -11.58 12.24
N GLY A 209 7.96 -11.89 13.06
CA GLY A 209 7.76 -11.27 14.37
C GLY A 209 8.92 -11.47 15.34
N LEU A 210 9.48 -12.69 15.41
CA LEU A 210 10.63 -13.01 16.27
C LEU A 210 11.93 -12.34 15.80
N ILE A 211 12.21 -12.31 14.49
CA ILE A 211 13.38 -11.61 13.92
C ILE A 211 13.27 -10.11 14.19
N ASN A 212 12.09 -9.51 14.04
CA ASN A 212 11.87 -8.11 14.36
C ASN A 212 12.10 -7.81 15.85
N HIS A 213 11.71 -8.72 16.75
CA HIS A 213 11.92 -8.58 18.20
C HIS A 213 13.39 -8.78 18.61
N SER A 214 14.13 -9.66 17.93
CA SER A 214 15.57 -9.84 18.16
C SER A 214 16.41 -8.68 17.59
N CYS A 215 15.99 -8.08 16.47
CA CYS A 215 16.68 -6.94 15.85
C CYS A 215 16.60 -5.68 16.74
N THR A 216 15.46 -5.42 17.39
CA THR A 216 15.34 -4.33 18.38
C THR A 216 16.24 -4.52 19.61
N GLN A 217 16.47 -5.76 20.06
CA GLN A 217 17.33 -6.02 21.22
C GLN A 217 18.84 -6.00 20.90
N VAL A 218 19.24 -6.40 19.68
CA VAL A 218 20.65 -6.38 19.26
C VAL A 218 21.13 -4.95 18.95
N ILE A 219 20.25 -4.07 18.44
CA ILE A 219 20.60 -2.66 18.20
C ILE A 219 20.80 -1.88 19.51
N ALA A 220 20.08 -2.25 20.57
CA ALA A 220 20.23 -1.63 21.89
C ALA A 220 21.54 -2.00 22.62
N SER A 221 22.25 -3.05 22.18
CA SER A 221 23.43 -3.59 22.88
C SER A 221 24.75 -3.45 22.12
N ALA A 222 24.75 -2.97 20.87
CA ALA A 222 25.95 -2.88 20.04
C ALA A 222 26.59 -1.48 20.04
N ASN A 223 27.17 -1.07 21.18
CA ASN A 223 28.23 -0.06 21.20
C ASN A 223 29.58 -0.77 21.34
N MET A 224 30.42 -0.61 20.32
CA MET A 224 31.87 -0.89 20.33
C MET A 224 32.28 -2.37 20.32
N PHE A 225 32.47 -2.96 19.12
CA PHE A 225 33.69 -3.71 18.71
C PHE A 225 33.55 -4.32 17.29
N SER A 226 34.48 -3.94 16.41
CA SER A 226 34.85 -4.50 15.09
C SER A 226 33.85 -4.40 13.91
N LEU A 227 33.93 -3.27 13.20
CA LEU A 227 33.05 -2.87 12.10
C LEU A 227 33.39 -3.48 10.71
N ALA A 228 34.41 -4.33 10.55
CA ALA A 228 34.85 -4.76 9.22
C ALA A 228 34.15 -6.04 8.71
N SER A 229 33.88 -7.01 9.58
CA SER A 229 33.29 -8.30 9.20
C SER A 229 31.78 -8.24 9.02
N LEU A 230 31.11 -7.30 9.70
CA LEU A 230 29.65 -7.10 9.62
C LEU A 230 29.24 -6.37 8.34
N ILE A 231 30.09 -5.48 7.80
CA ILE A 231 29.79 -4.73 6.57
C ILE A 231 29.80 -5.64 5.34
N ILE A 232 30.61 -6.71 5.32
CA ILE A 232 30.64 -7.68 4.22
C ILE A 232 29.40 -8.58 4.25
N LEU A 233 28.94 -8.99 5.45
CA LEU A 233 27.67 -9.70 5.63
C LEU A 233 26.45 -8.81 5.32
N LEU A 234 26.49 -7.52 5.66
CA LEU A 234 25.43 -6.53 5.37
C LEU A 234 25.37 -6.11 3.89
N LYS A 235 26.46 -6.28 3.12
CA LYS A 235 26.47 -6.00 1.68
C LYS A 235 25.88 -7.14 0.84
N LEU A 236 25.94 -8.38 1.32
CA LEU A 236 25.32 -9.55 0.66
C LEU A 236 23.82 -9.69 0.96
N THR A 237 23.30 -9.02 1.99
CA THR A 237 21.86 -8.99 2.35
C THR A 237 21.06 -7.88 1.67
N ARG A 238 21.58 -7.22 0.62
CA ARG A 238 20.81 -6.30 -0.25
C ARG A 238 19.71 -6.98 -1.12
N ILE A 239 19.22 -8.17 -0.72
CA ILE A 239 18.05 -8.83 -1.32
C ILE A 239 16.84 -8.75 -0.39
N VAL A 240 17.04 -8.40 0.88
CA VAL A 240 15.94 -7.97 1.76
C VAL A 240 16.11 -6.47 1.98
N GLU A 241 15.85 -5.70 0.92
CA GLU A 241 14.96 -4.56 1.18
C GLU A 241 13.70 -5.23 1.73
N CYS A 242 13.61 -5.31 3.06
CA CYS A 242 12.31 -5.19 3.69
C CYS A 242 11.77 -3.95 2.98
N ALA A 243 10.70 -4.11 2.20
CA ALA A 243 9.97 -2.95 1.78
C ALA A 243 9.55 -2.33 3.11
N THR A 244 10.37 -1.41 3.61
CA THR A 244 9.93 -0.36 4.47
C THR A 244 8.74 0.16 3.71
N CYS A 245 7.55 -0.21 4.19
CA CYS A 245 6.30 0.41 3.81
C CYS A 245 6.60 1.89 4.14
N GLN A 246 7.09 2.66 3.16
CA GLN A 246 7.07 4.10 3.23
C GLN A 246 5.61 4.43 2.98
N GLY A 247 4.80 4.34 4.04
CA GLY A 247 3.36 4.51 4.00
C GLY A 247 2.52 3.45 4.74
N ASN A 248 1.21 3.61 4.61
CA ASN A 248 0.18 2.89 5.37
C ASN A 248 -0.05 1.45 4.84
N CYS A 249 -0.11 0.45 5.73
CA CYS A 249 -0.23 -0.96 5.36
C CYS A 249 -1.58 -1.55 5.81
N GLN A 250 -2.19 -2.40 4.97
CA GLN A 250 -3.47 -3.06 5.26
C GLN A 250 -3.26 -4.46 5.83
N ASN A 251 -3.95 -4.79 6.92
CA ASN A 251 -3.92 -6.10 7.56
C ASN A 251 -5.29 -6.79 7.38
N PHE A 252 -5.30 -7.93 6.69
CA PHE A 252 -6.48 -8.77 6.55
C PHE A 252 -6.40 -9.88 7.59
N LYS A 253 -7.39 -9.97 8.48
CA LYS A 253 -7.46 -11.04 9.48
C LYS A 253 -8.54 -12.03 9.02
N PHE A 254 -8.19 -13.31 8.93
CA PHE A 254 -9.10 -14.37 8.52
C PHE A 254 -9.12 -15.47 9.59
N VAL A 255 -10.28 -15.69 10.21
CA VAL A 255 -10.50 -16.79 11.17
C VAL A 255 -11.47 -17.79 10.54
N ILE A 256 -10.95 -18.98 10.22
CA ILE A 256 -11.64 -20.05 9.46
C ILE A 256 -13.00 -20.46 10.05
N ASP A 257 -13.22 -20.25 11.36
CA ASP A 257 -14.45 -20.66 12.05
C ASP A 257 -15.42 -19.51 12.43
N GLN A 258 -15.01 -18.24 12.32
CA GLN A 258 -15.87 -17.09 12.65
C GLN A 258 -16.40 -16.35 11.42
N ASP A 259 -15.62 -16.36 10.33
CA ASP A 259 -15.87 -15.52 9.15
C ASP A 259 -16.44 -16.30 7.95
N VAL A 260 -16.71 -17.61 8.12
CA VAL A 260 -17.23 -18.49 7.07
C VAL A 260 -18.59 -19.07 7.45
N VAL A 261 -19.54 -19.08 6.52
CA VAL A 261 -20.82 -19.80 6.67
C VAL A 261 -20.95 -20.79 5.52
N ASN A 262 -20.92 -22.08 5.84
CA ASN A 262 -21.08 -23.15 4.86
C ASN A 262 -22.55 -23.29 4.43
N ASP A 263 -22.75 -23.74 3.19
CA ASP A 263 -24.07 -23.93 2.56
C ASP A 263 -24.96 -22.69 2.57
N ASN A 264 -24.34 -21.51 2.58
CA ASN A 264 -25.02 -20.23 2.52
C ASN A 264 -24.37 -19.33 1.47
N ALA A 265 -25.19 -18.47 0.88
CA ALA A 265 -24.77 -17.41 -0.01
C ALA A 265 -25.59 -16.16 0.29
N LEU A 266 -24.99 -15.00 0.09
CA LEU A 266 -25.67 -13.73 0.19
C LEU A 266 -26.36 -13.41 -1.14
N GLU A 267 -27.68 -13.25 -1.11
CA GLU A 267 -28.50 -13.04 -2.33
C GLU A 267 -28.87 -11.56 -2.53
N GLY A 268 -29.00 -11.14 -3.80
CA GLY A 268 -29.44 -9.78 -4.17
C GLY A 268 -28.38 -8.68 -4.02
N HIS A 269 -27.15 -9.04 -3.65
CA HIS A 269 -26.06 -8.12 -3.32
C HIS A 269 -24.76 -8.43 -4.08
N VAL A 270 -24.83 -9.29 -5.10
CA VAL A 270 -23.68 -9.66 -5.94
C VAL A 270 -23.38 -8.51 -6.89
N VAL A 271 -22.22 -7.87 -6.73
CA VAL A 271 -21.75 -6.80 -7.62
C VAL A 271 -20.99 -7.32 -8.82
N LYS A 272 -20.33 -8.47 -8.69
CA LYS A 272 -19.49 -9.02 -9.74
C LYS A 272 -19.35 -10.52 -9.59
N THR A 273 -19.49 -11.22 -10.70
CA THR A 273 -19.31 -12.68 -10.76
C THR A 273 -18.12 -13.00 -11.64
N ILE A 274 -17.21 -13.81 -11.13
CA ILE A 274 -15.95 -14.17 -11.79
C ILE A 274 -15.64 -15.66 -11.62
N THR A 275 -14.82 -16.19 -12.51
CA THR A 275 -14.34 -17.57 -12.45
C THR A 275 -12.93 -17.60 -11.88
N VAL A 276 -12.74 -18.30 -10.77
CA VAL A 276 -11.47 -18.41 -10.05
C VAL A 276 -11.17 -19.86 -9.70
N LYS A 277 -9.92 -20.18 -9.37
CA LYS A 277 -9.51 -21.56 -9.06
C LYS A 277 -9.73 -21.96 -7.61
N SER A 278 -9.90 -20.99 -6.71
CA SER A 278 -10.07 -21.22 -5.27
C SER A 278 -10.77 -20.03 -4.59
N ALA A 279 -11.32 -20.27 -3.40
CA ALA A 279 -11.89 -19.21 -2.55
C ALA A 279 -10.84 -18.12 -2.20
N ALA A 280 -9.57 -18.49 -2.05
CA ALA A 280 -8.49 -17.53 -1.82
C ALA A 280 -8.30 -16.59 -3.02
N GLN A 281 -8.43 -17.10 -4.25
CA GLN A 281 -8.42 -16.25 -5.43
C GLN A 281 -9.66 -15.37 -5.51
N CYS A 282 -10.84 -15.89 -5.15
CA CYS A 282 -12.07 -15.09 -5.02
C CYS A 282 -11.88 -13.91 -4.05
N HIS A 283 -11.23 -14.18 -2.93
CA HIS A 283 -10.90 -13.16 -1.93
C HIS A 283 -9.91 -12.10 -2.47
N MET A 284 -8.89 -12.50 -3.25
CA MET A 284 -7.98 -11.55 -3.88
C MET A 284 -8.70 -10.62 -4.86
N GLU A 285 -9.67 -11.15 -5.61
CA GLU A 285 -10.47 -10.36 -6.54
C GLU A 285 -11.42 -9.42 -5.78
N CYS A 286 -11.96 -9.85 -4.64
CA CYS A 286 -12.70 -9.00 -3.71
C CYS A 286 -11.84 -7.87 -3.13
N ARG A 287 -10.57 -8.16 -2.81
CA ARG A 287 -9.62 -7.15 -2.31
C ARG A 287 -9.39 -6.03 -3.32
N ASP A 288 -9.24 -6.39 -4.59
CA ASP A 288 -9.01 -5.45 -5.68
C ASP A 288 -10.32 -4.77 -6.15
N GLU A 289 -11.48 -5.26 -5.72
CA GLU A 289 -12.80 -4.68 -5.99
C GLU A 289 -13.28 -3.79 -4.83
N CYS A 290 -13.46 -2.51 -5.11
CA CYS A 290 -13.64 -1.49 -4.07
C CYS A 290 -14.94 -1.63 -3.27
N LEU A 291 -16.00 -2.10 -3.94
CA LEU A 291 -17.32 -2.31 -3.35
C LEU A 291 -17.41 -3.62 -2.56
N CYS A 292 -16.45 -4.55 -2.71
CA CYS A 292 -16.59 -5.90 -2.20
C CYS A 292 -16.23 -6.00 -0.71
N VAL A 293 -17.18 -6.45 0.11
CA VAL A 293 -17.03 -6.63 1.56
C VAL A 293 -17.33 -8.05 2.04
N SER A 294 -17.91 -8.90 1.19
CA SER A 294 -18.03 -10.34 1.42
C SER A 294 -18.04 -11.10 0.09
N ILE A 295 -17.88 -12.42 0.09
CA ILE A 295 -17.91 -13.25 -1.13
C ILE A 295 -18.78 -14.50 -0.95
N ASN A 296 -19.41 -14.95 -2.03
CA ASN A 296 -19.95 -16.31 -2.14
C ASN A 296 -19.04 -17.13 -3.06
N TYR A 297 -18.56 -18.27 -2.60
CA TYR A 297 -17.77 -19.19 -3.40
C TYR A 297 -18.56 -20.48 -3.67
N LEU A 298 -18.87 -20.76 -4.93
CA LEU A 298 -19.69 -21.89 -5.36
C LEU A 298 -18.79 -23.05 -5.79
N GLN A 299 -18.64 -24.09 -4.97
CA GLN A 299 -17.63 -25.13 -5.22
C GLN A 299 -17.93 -26.02 -6.43
N ASN A 300 -19.21 -26.14 -6.80
CA ASN A 300 -19.68 -27.08 -7.81
C ASN A 300 -19.88 -26.45 -9.20
N THR A 301 -19.53 -25.17 -9.36
CA THR A 301 -19.71 -24.44 -10.62
C THR A 301 -18.38 -24.32 -11.36
N ARG A 302 -18.35 -24.64 -12.67
CA ARG A 302 -17.12 -24.54 -13.49
C ARG A 302 -16.83 -23.10 -13.94
N GLU A 303 -17.86 -22.26 -14.02
CA GLU A 303 -17.79 -20.85 -14.40
C GLU A 303 -18.60 -20.00 -13.41
N GLY A 304 -18.16 -18.76 -13.15
CA GLY A 304 -18.84 -17.86 -12.23
C GLY A 304 -18.89 -18.37 -10.78
N ASN A 305 -17.87 -19.12 -10.36
CA ASN A 305 -17.82 -19.76 -9.05
C ASN A 305 -17.44 -18.80 -7.89
N CYS A 306 -17.23 -17.53 -8.19
CA CYS A 306 -16.93 -16.49 -7.20
C CYS A 306 -17.85 -15.29 -7.44
N GLU A 307 -18.71 -15.03 -6.47
CA GLU A 307 -19.61 -13.88 -6.43
C GLU A 307 -19.07 -12.90 -5.38
N LEU A 308 -18.80 -11.66 -5.79
CA LEU A 308 -18.35 -10.57 -4.93
C LEU A 308 -19.57 -9.79 -4.44
N ASN A 309 -19.68 -9.52 -3.14
CA ASN A 309 -20.85 -8.88 -2.54
C ASN A 309 -20.55 -7.47 -1.97
N ASP A 310 -21.50 -6.55 -2.11
CA ASP A 310 -21.39 -5.17 -1.60
C ASP A 310 -21.84 -4.95 -0.15
N VAL A 311 -22.38 -5.99 0.48
CA VAL A 311 -22.73 -6.03 1.90
C VAL A 311 -22.28 -7.36 2.53
N ASN A 312 -22.34 -7.47 3.86
CA ASN A 312 -22.03 -8.70 4.59
C ASN A 312 -23.20 -9.16 5.49
N LYS A 313 -23.00 -10.29 6.18
CA LYS A 313 -23.98 -10.94 7.06
C LYS A 313 -24.42 -10.04 8.23
N VAL A 314 -23.60 -9.08 8.63
CA VAL A 314 -23.92 -8.12 9.69
C VAL A 314 -24.79 -6.98 9.15
N MET A 315 -24.47 -6.46 7.97
CA MET A 315 -25.20 -5.36 7.35
C MET A 315 -26.61 -5.77 6.87
N LYS A 316 -26.74 -6.96 6.29
CA LYS A 316 -28.00 -7.49 5.75
C LYS A 316 -28.17 -8.97 6.14
N PRO A 317 -28.44 -9.26 7.41
CA PRO A 317 -28.57 -10.64 7.89
C PRO A 317 -29.66 -11.43 7.17
N ALA A 318 -30.77 -10.78 6.81
CA ALA A 318 -31.87 -11.42 6.09
C ALA A 318 -31.53 -11.85 4.64
N ALA A 319 -30.47 -11.30 4.06
CA ALA A 319 -30.01 -11.60 2.70
C ALA A 319 -29.09 -12.84 2.64
N LEU A 320 -28.60 -13.32 3.78
CA LEU A 320 -27.86 -14.57 3.83
C LEU A 320 -28.84 -15.74 3.78
N LYS A 321 -28.87 -16.46 2.66
CA LYS A 321 -29.79 -17.57 2.41
C LYS A 321 -29.04 -18.89 2.31
N TYR A 322 -29.72 -19.96 2.68
CA TYR A 322 -29.21 -21.32 2.51
C TYR A 322 -29.13 -21.65 1.02
N LYS A 323 -27.94 -22.00 0.55
CA LYS A 323 -27.60 -22.37 -0.82
C LYS A 323 -26.62 -23.55 -0.79
N PRO A 324 -27.09 -24.79 -1.01
CA PRO A 324 -26.25 -25.99 -0.93
C PRO A 324 -25.00 -25.92 -1.82
N GLY A 325 -23.83 -26.22 -1.25
CA GLY A 325 -22.55 -26.21 -1.97
C GLY A 325 -21.93 -24.82 -2.20
N ALA A 326 -22.56 -23.76 -1.67
CA ALA A 326 -21.96 -22.44 -1.56
C ALA A 326 -21.22 -22.27 -0.23
N ARG A 327 -20.15 -21.48 -0.21
CA ARG A 327 -19.50 -21.01 1.01
C ARG A 327 -19.47 -19.49 1.03
N TYR A 328 -20.10 -18.91 2.03
CA TYR A 328 -20.08 -17.48 2.29
C TYR A 328 -18.85 -17.12 3.12
N TYR A 329 -18.16 -16.02 2.77
CA TYR A 329 -17.03 -15.49 3.52
C TYR A 329 -17.21 -13.99 3.80
N ASP A 330 -17.08 -13.58 5.05
CA ASP A 330 -17.05 -12.18 5.49
C ASP A 330 -15.61 -11.64 5.45
N LEU A 331 -15.38 -10.44 4.91
CA LEU A 331 -14.04 -9.83 4.89
C LEU A 331 -13.87 -8.83 6.03
N VAL A 332 -13.19 -9.24 7.10
CA VAL A 332 -12.78 -8.34 8.19
C VAL A 332 -11.50 -7.58 7.80
N ARG A 333 -11.64 -6.31 7.41
CA ARG A 333 -10.52 -5.42 7.06
C ARG A 333 -10.00 -4.68 8.30
N SER A 334 -8.69 -4.69 8.54
CA SER A 334 -8.04 -3.86 9.57
C SER A 334 -6.90 -3.05 8.96
N TYR A 335 -6.72 -1.80 9.39
CA TYR A 335 -5.74 -0.88 8.81
C TYR A 335 -4.75 -0.42 9.88
N SER A 336 -3.46 -0.40 9.53
CA SER A 336 -2.37 0.06 10.38
C SER A 336 -1.68 1.24 9.70
N VAL A 337 -1.56 2.34 10.43
CA VAL A 337 -1.04 3.62 9.92
C VAL A 337 0.43 3.77 10.36
N GLU A 338 1.19 4.62 9.68
CA GLU A 338 2.58 4.92 10.00
C GLU A 338 2.78 5.14 11.52
N GLY A 339 3.76 4.43 12.10
CA GLY A 339 3.99 4.38 13.55
C GLY A 339 3.32 3.21 14.28
N GLY A 340 2.64 2.30 13.58
CA GLY A 340 2.08 1.05 14.17
C GLY A 340 0.77 1.24 14.94
N ARG A 341 0.18 2.44 14.88
CA ARG A 341 -1.12 2.74 15.49
C ARG A 341 -2.28 2.16 14.67
N ARG A 342 -3.39 1.83 15.34
CA ARG A 342 -4.64 1.47 14.66
C ARG A 342 -5.19 2.67 13.90
N TYR A 343 -5.73 2.40 12.72
CA TYR A 343 -6.46 3.37 11.91
C TYR A 343 -7.65 3.95 12.67
N MET A 344 -7.74 5.27 12.66
CA MET A 344 -8.83 6.06 13.20
C MET A 344 -9.54 6.76 12.03
N PRO A 345 -10.81 6.41 11.72
CA PRO A 345 -11.55 6.96 10.57
C PRO A 345 -11.60 8.49 10.50
N GLU A 346 -11.51 9.16 11.65
CA GLU A 346 -11.61 10.63 11.79
C GLU A 346 -10.26 11.35 11.67
N LYS A 347 -9.14 10.61 11.67
CA LYS A 347 -7.79 11.17 11.72
C LYS A 347 -6.91 10.74 10.54
N ASP A 348 -7.27 9.65 9.88
CA ASP A 348 -6.41 8.97 8.90
C ASP A 348 -7.01 8.98 7.50
N THR A 349 -6.21 9.41 6.52
CA THR A 349 -6.55 9.32 5.09
C THR A 349 -6.73 7.86 4.66
N CYS A 350 -7.70 7.61 3.78
CA CYS A 350 -8.08 6.27 3.36
C CYS A 350 -6.89 5.48 2.77
N VAL A 351 -6.63 4.29 3.31
CA VAL A 351 -5.38 3.53 3.07
C VAL A 351 -5.49 2.53 1.92
N ASN A 352 -6.67 2.39 1.30
CA ASN A 352 -6.87 1.45 0.19
C ASN A 352 -6.68 2.11 -1.19
N LYS A 353 -6.29 1.31 -2.18
CA LYS A 353 -6.08 1.76 -3.57
C LYS A 353 -7.35 2.28 -4.27
N CYS A 354 -8.50 2.14 -3.62
CA CYS A 354 -9.81 2.42 -4.16
C CYS A 354 -10.28 3.85 -3.91
N CYS A 355 -9.80 4.46 -2.83
CA CYS A 355 -10.21 5.78 -2.37
C CYS A 355 -9.00 6.73 -2.30
N VAL A 356 -8.00 6.58 -3.17
CA VAL A 356 -6.99 7.63 -3.38
C VAL A 356 -7.64 8.67 -4.27
N PRO A 357 -8.59 9.43 -3.70
CA PRO A 357 -8.24 10.51 -2.77
C PRO A 357 -9.31 10.91 -1.70
N ASP A 358 -10.30 10.08 -1.46
CA ASP A 358 -11.49 10.39 -0.65
C ASP A 358 -11.38 9.76 0.76
N PRO A 359 -11.92 10.41 1.82
CA PRO A 359 -11.93 9.83 3.17
C PRO A 359 -12.77 8.55 3.24
N CYS A 360 -12.29 7.52 3.95
CA CYS A 360 -13.05 6.27 4.09
C CYS A 360 -14.29 6.51 4.97
N PHE A 361 -15.46 6.02 4.56
CA PHE A 361 -16.65 6.02 5.42
C PHE A 361 -16.57 4.94 6.52
N GLN A 362 -17.21 5.24 7.66
CA GLN A 362 -17.34 4.44 8.89
C GLN A 362 -17.06 2.93 8.69
N GLY A 363 -15.95 2.44 9.25
CA GLY A 363 -15.57 1.02 9.19
C GLY A 363 -14.77 0.59 7.95
N GLY A 364 -14.34 1.53 7.10
CA GLY A 364 -13.42 1.24 5.98
C GLY A 364 -14.11 0.80 4.68
N ARG A 365 -15.36 1.23 4.46
CA ARG A 365 -16.10 1.04 3.20
C ARG A 365 -15.60 2.07 2.17
N CYS A 366 -15.23 1.59 0.98
CA CYS A 366 -15.06 2.44 -0.21
C CYS A 366 -16.31 2.37 -1.05
N GLU A 367 -17.23 3.29 -0.84
CA GLU A 367 -18.22 3.56 -1.87
C GLU A 367 -17.51 4.39 -2.94
N LYS A 368 -17.38 3.85 -4.16
CA LYS A 368 -17.18 4.74 -5.32
C LYS A 368 -18.42 5.64 -5.33
N PRO A 369 -18.26 6.97 -5.39
CA PRO A 369 -19.39 7.86 -5.49
C PRO A 369 -20.27 7.38 -6.65
N ARG A 370 -21.58 7.27 -6.43
CA ARG A 370 -22.54 6.73 -7.40
C ARG A 370 -22.51 7.52 -8.73
N TYR A 371 -21.96 8.73 -8.68
CA TYR A 371 -21.60 9.63 -9.78
C TYR A 371 -20.58 10.67 -9.28
N LEU A 372 -19.80 11.25 -10.21
CA LEU A 372 -18.86 12.34 -9.93
C LEU A 372 -19.57 13.51 -9.25
N SER A 373 -19.16 13.85 -8.03
CA SER A 373 -19.74 14.97 -7.28
C SER A 373 -19.33 16.30 -7.92
N ARG A 374 -20.31 17.12 -8.34
CA ARG A 374 -20.08 18.44 -8.94
C ARG A 374 -20.26 19.58 -7.94
N ASN A 375 -20.90 19.31 -6.81
CA ASN A 375 -21.24 20.26 -5.76
C ASN A 375 -21.46 19.50 -4.42
N CYS A 376 -21.70 20.22 -3.33
CA CYS A 376 -21.95 19.63 -2.01
C CYS A 376 -23.28 18.85 -1.91
N LYS A 377 -24.27 19.13 -2.76
CA LYS A 377 -25.51 18.34 -2.85
C LYS A 377 -25.23 16.94 -3.38
N ASP A 378 -24.33 16.80 -4.34
CA ASP A 378 -23.93 15.50 -4.89
C ASP A 378 -23.14 14.68 -3.86
N ILE A 379 -22.28 15.35 -3.06
CA ILE A 379 -21.61 14.72 -1.91
C ILE A 379 -22.64 14.11 -0.95
N TRP A 380 -23.67 14.88 -0.59
CA TRP A 380 -24.72 14.39 0.30
C TRP A 380 -25.47 13.20 -0.28
N LYS A 381 -25.91 13.31 -1.53
CA LYS A 381 -26.64 12.23 -2.21
C LYS A 381 -25.77 10.98 -2.45
N ASN A 382 -24.44 11.10 -2.40
CA ASN A 382 -23.50 9.98 -2.42
C ASN A 382 -23.32 9.32 -1.03
N GLY A 383 -24.18 9.62 -0.06
CA GLY A 383 -24.24 8.94 1.24
C GLY A 383 -23.56 9.69 2.39
N THR A 384 -23.02 10.88 2.13
CA THR A 384 -22.38 11.71 3.16
C THR A 384 -23.40 12.57 3.90
N SER A 385 -23.35 12.63 5.23
CA SER A 385 -24.23 13.51 6.02
C SER A 385 -23.48 14.50 6.90
N THR A 386 -22.16 14.39 6.99
CA THR A 386 -21.30 15.22 7.85
C THR A 386 -20.69 16.37 7.06
N SER A 387 -20.41 17.49 7.72
CA SER A 387 -19.67 18.62 7.14
C SER A 387 -18.18 18.34 7.12
N GLY A 388 -17.45 18.92 6.15
CA GLY A 388 -16.01 18.68 6.00
C GLY A 388 -15.46 19.04 4.62
N LYS A 389 -14.16 18.80 4.40
CA LYS A 389 -13.51 19.03 3.10
C LYS A 389 -13.69 17.79 2.20
N TYR A 390 -14.25 18.00 1.01
CA TYR A 390 -14.56 16.95 0.05
C TYR A 390 -13.98 17.25 -1.33
N ARG A 391 -13.76 16.19 -2.10
CA ARG A 391 -13.35 16.30 -3.50
C ARG A 391 -14.57 16.47 -4.42
N ILE A 392 -14.50 17.49 -5.25
CA ILE A 392 -15.49 17.83 -6.27
C ILE A 392 -14.79 17.88 -7.62
N TYR A 393 -15.52 17.63 -8.70
CA TYR A 393 -14.97 17.59 -10.06
C TYR A 393 -15.55 18.71 -10.91
N ASP A 394 -14.67 19.50 -11.53
CA ASP A 394 -15.03 20.61 -12.41
C ASP A 394 -15.61 20.12 -13.76
N THR A 395 -16.07 21.04 -14.61
CA THR A 395 -16.61 20.68 -15.95
C THR A 395 -15.65 19.88 -16.84
N GLN A 396 -14.34 19.91 -16.58
CA GLN A 396 -13.28 19.18 -17.29
C GLN A 396 -12.90 17.85 -16.60
N ASN A 397 -13.64 17.46 -15.56
CA ASN A 397 -13.38 16.31 -14.68
C ASN A 397 -12.06 16.39 -13.91
N GLN A 398 -11.53 17.59 -13.71
CA GLN A 398 -10.40 17.81 -12.81
C GLN A 398 -10.90 17.91 -11.36
N PRO A 399 -10.26 17.20 -10.42
CA PRO A 399 -10.66 17.23 -9.03
C PRO A 399 -10.12 18.49 -8.32
N PHE A 400 -10.92 19.06 -7.42
CA PHE A 400 -10.52 20.11 -6.49
C PHE A 400 -11.22 19.91 -5.14
N LEU A 401 -10.66 20.50 -4.07
CA LEU A 401 -11.17 20.36 -2.71
C LEU A 401 -12.06 21.54 -2.32
N VAL A 402 -13.18 21.24 -1.66
CA VAL A 402 -14.14 22.24 -1.19
C VAL A 402 -14.65 21.83 0.18
N TYR A 403 -14.75 22.79 1.11
CA TYR A 403 -15.43 22.54 2.37
C TYR A 403 -16.95 22.60 2.17
N CYS A 404 -17.63 21.50 2.44
CA CYS A 404 -19.08 21.39 2.42
C CYS A 404 -19.65 21.46 3.83
N ASP A 405 -20.57 22.39 4.05
CA ASP A 405 -21.45 22.38 5.21
C ASP A 405 -22.79 21.76 4.82
N LEU A 406 -23.07 20.59 5.41
CA LEU A 406 -24.24 19.77 5.13
C LEU A 406 -25.23 19.73 6.30
N GLU A 407 -24.88 20.34 7.43
CA GLU A 407 -25.55 20.13 8.71
C GLU A 407 -26.15 21.41 9.29
N SER A 408 -25.53 22.57 9.06
CA SER A 408 -25.92 23.79 9.79
C SER A 408 -27.30 24.33 9.41
N GLU A 409 -27.68 24.19 8.13
CA GLU A 409 -29.00 24.60 7.62
C GLU A 409 -29.67 23.41 6.89
N PRO A 410 -30.78 22.86 7.44
CA PRO A 410 -31.44 21.69 6.86
C PRO A 410 -31.98 21.88 5.44
N GLU A 411 -32.20 23.12 5.00
CA GLU A 411 -32.74 23.44 3.68
C GLU A 411 -31.66 23.62 2.61
N PHE A 412 -30.39 23.58 2.97
CA PHE A 412 -29.30 23.93 2.05
C PHE A 412 -28.13 22.95 2.12
N PHE A 413 -27.30 23.01 1.08
CA PHE A 413 -25.95 22.45 1.04
C PHE A 413 -24.99 23.55 0.64
N TRP A 414 -24.02 23.87 1.50
CA TRP A 414 -23.15 25.03 1.32
C TRP A 414 -21.72 24.61 0.98
N ALA A 415 -21.12 25.31 0.02
CA ALA A 415 -19.75 25.18 -0.42
C ALA A 415 -18.98 26.45 -0.07
N LEU A 416 -17.93 26.34 0.76
CA LEU A 416 -17.07 27.47 1.10
C LEU A 416 -16.25 27.92 -0.11
N ILE A 417 -16.19 29.22 -0.37
CA ILE A 417 -15.39 29.78 -1.48
C ILE A 417 -14.26 30.70 -1.03
N GLN A 418 -14.41 31.34 0.14
CA GLN A 418 -13.39 32.20 0.73
C GLN A 418 -13.61 32.31 2.23
N SER A 419 -12.54 32.26 3.00
CA SER A 419 -12.53 32.48 4.45
C SER A 419 -11.28 33.28 4.83
N PHE A 420 -11.43 34.29 5.69
CA PHE A 420 -10.27 35.06 6.15
C PHE A 420 -10.51 35.69 7.52
N SER A 421 -9.43 35.83 8.30
CA SER A 421 -9.46 36.53 9.59
C SER A 421 -9.31 38.05 9.43
N LEU A 422 -9.78 38.82 10.41
CA LEU A 422 -9.65 40.27 10.45
C LEU A 422 -8.18 40.73 10.40
N GLU A 423 -7.27 39.98 11.03
CA GLU A 423 -5.83 40.22 10.93
C GLU A 423 -5.31 40.08 9.49
N ASN A 424 -5.83 39.10 8.75
CA ASN A 424 -5.45 38.82 7.36
C ASN A 424 -6.23 39.62 6.30
N LYS A 425 -7.10 40.56 6.70
CA LYS A 425 -7.96 41.36 5.80
C LYS A 425 -7.24 41.97 4.59
N ASN A 426 -5.98 42.37 4.75
CA ASN A 426 -5.21 43.02 3.69
C ASN A 426 -4.94 42.11 2.49
N HIS A 427 -4.95 40.79 2.68
CA HIS A 427 -4.83 39.83 1.57
C HIS A 427 -6.00 39.93 0.58
N PHE A 428 -7.21 40.22 1.08
CA PHE A 428 -8.44 40.17 0.29
C PHE A 428 -9.11 41.53 0.05
N ASN A 429 -8.73 42.60 0.77
CA ASN A 429 -9.32 43.94 0.68
C ASN A 429 -9.46 44.52 -0.75
N SER A 430 -8.61 44.10 -1.69
CA SER A 430 -8.62 44.53 -3.11
C SER A 430 -8.83 43.37 -4.09
N LYS A 431 -9.28 42.21 -3.60
CA LYS A 431 -9.45 40.97 -4.38
C LYS A 431 -10.93 40.71 -4.60
N VAL A 432 -11.50 41.34 -5.62
CA VAL A 432 -12.84 41.04 -6.12
C VAL A 432 -12.99 39.59 -6.57
N PHE A 433 -14.19 39.04 -6.51
CA PHE A 433 -14.42 37.62 -6.84
C PHE A 433 -14.26 37.29 -8.33
N ASN A 434 -14.25 38.27 -9.23
CA ASN A 434 -13.95 38.06 -10.66
C ASN A 434 -12.45 38.08 -11.02
N ARG A 435 -11.57 38.18 -10.02
CA ARG A 435 -10.14 38.09 -10.19
C ARG A 435 -9.64 36.78 -9.61
N ASP A 436 -8.84 36.07 -10.40
CA ASP A 436 -8.18 34.84 -9.96
C ASP A 436 -7.10 35.14 -8.91
N TYR A 437 -7.23 34.50 -7.75
CA TYR A 437 -6.35 34.66 -6.60
C TYR A 437 -6.57 33.51 -5.59
N PRO A 438 -6.26 32.25 -5.95
CA PRO A 438 -6.42 31.13 -5.02
C PRO A 438 -5.44 31.26 -3.84
N VAL A 439 -5.89 30.84 -2.66
CA VAL A 439 -5.09 30.79 -1.43
C VAL A 439 -5.49 29.53 -0.66
N ASP A 440 -4.53 28.66 -0.34
CA ASP A 440 -4.77 27.43 0.43
C ASP A 440 -5.87 26.51 -0.14
N GLU A 441 -5.99 26.44 -1.48
CA GLU A 441 -7.03 25.67 -2.16
C GLU A 441 -6.77 24.16 -2.09
N ASP A 442 -5.53 23.72 -2.30
CA ASP A 442 -5.15 22.31 -2.43
C ASP A 442 -4.88 21.59 -1.09
N SER A 443 -4.88 22.32 0.02
CA SER A 443 -4.61 21.75 1.35
C SER A 443 -5.69 20.75 1.77
N LEU A 444 -5.32 19.72 2.53
CA LEU A 444 -6.31 18.74 3.03
C LEU A 444 -7.09 19.28 4.23
N GLU A 445 -6.44 20.07 5.06
CA GLU A 445 -7.05 20.85 6.14
C GLU A 445 -7.50 22.22 5.60
N LEU A 446 -8.44 22.87 6.28
CA LEU A 446 -8.92 24.21 5.93
C LEU A 446 -8.32 25.25 6.88
N ASP A 447 -7.54 26.20 6.35
CA ASP A 447 -7.16 27.40 7.09
C ASP A 447 -8.28 28.45 7.05
N TRP A 448 -9.08 28.52 8.12
CA TRP A 448 -10.15 29.51 8.28
C TRP A 448 -9.65 30.96 8.35
N ALA A 449 -8.38 31.19 8.67
CA ALA A 449 -7.82 32.53 8.70
C ALA A 449 -7.39 33.02 7.31
N LEU A 450 -7.19 32.11 6.34
CA LEU A 450 -6.62 32.45 5.04
C LEU A 450 -6.90 31.38 3.96
N HIS A 451 -8.10 31.39 3.37
CA HIS A 451 -8.51 30.45 2.32
C HIS A 451 -9.31 31.14 1.20
N ARG A 452 -9.06 30.75 -0.05
CA ARG A 452 -9.82 31.19 -1.23
C ARG A 452 -9.66 30.21 -2.39
N LEU A 453 -10.77 29.83 -3.01
CA LEU A 453 -10.75 29.03 -4.23
C LEU A 453 -10.33 29.86 -5.46
N SER A 454 -9.84 29.18 -6.50
CA SER A 454 -9.57 29.79 -7.80
C SER A 454 -10.85 30.34 -8.44
N LEU A 455 -10.70 31.32 -9.33
CA LEU A 455 -11.81 31.91 -10.08
C LEU A 455 -12.59 30.84 -10.85
N SER A 456 -11.89 29.91 -11.50
CA SER A 456 -12.51 28.82 -12.26
C SER A 456 -13.36 27.91 -11.38
N HIS A 457 -12.87 27.54 -10.19
CA HIS A 457 -13.62 26.68 -9.27
C HIS A 457 -14.81 27.42 -8.66
N MET A 458 -14.66 28.71 -8.31
CA MET A 458 -15.78 29.54 -7.87
C MET A 458 -16.87 29.65 -8.95
N GLN A 459 -16.50 29.87 -10.22
CA GLN A 459 -17.45 29.93 -11.33
C GLN A 459 -18.17 28.60 -11.55
N HIS A 460 -17.44 27.48 -11.44
CA HIS A 460 -18.04 26.14 -11.51
C HIS A 460 -19.06 25.92 -10.39
N LEU A 461 -18.72 26.27 -9.15
CA LEU A 461 -19.64 26.15 -8.02
C LEU A 461 -20.84 27.08 -8.18
N ALA A 462 -20.63 28.33 -8.60
CA ALA A 462 -21.70 29.29 -8.85
C ALA A 462 -22.71 28.79 -9.89
N GLY A 463 -22.23 28.21 -11.00
CA GLY A 463 -23.08 27.62 -12.04
C GLY A 463 -23.93 26.43 -11.57
N ASN A 464 -23.56 25.83 -10.43
CA ASN A 464 -24.28 24.72 -9.79
C ASN A 464 -25.00 25.14 -8.50
N SER A 465 -25.04 26.44 -8.18
CA SER A 465 -25.61 26.98 -6.94
C SER A 465 -26.74 27.94 -7.22
N THR A 466 -27.62 28.12 -6.24
CA THR A 466 -28.75 29.05 -6.32
C THR A 466 -28.62 30.21 -5.35
N HIS A 467 -27.87 30.04 -4.26
CA HIS A 467 -27.78 31.04 -3.19
C HIS A 467 -26.33 31.39 -2.87
N LEU A 468 -26.15 32.56 -2.27
CA LEU A 468 -24.94 33.01 -1.62
C LEU A 468 -25.27 33.27 -0.15
N ARG A 469 -24.35 32.92 0.76
CA ARG A 469 -24.38 33.46 2.13
C ARG A 469 -23.02 33.94 2.59
N VAL A 470 -23.03 34.79 3.61
CA VAL A 470 -21.85 35.21 4.36
C VAL A 470 -22.08 34.98 5.84
N THR A 471 -21.10 34.38 6.51
CA THR A 471 -21.13 34.09 7.95
C THR A 471 -19.92 34.71 8.64
N CYS A 472 -20.00 34.79 9.97
CA CYS A 472 -18.89 35.19 10.82
C CYS A 472 -18.54 34.08 11.81
N ASN A 473 -17.24 33.85 12.03
CA ASN A 473 -16.71 32.93 13.04
C ASN A 473 -17.27 31.50 12.95
N PHE A 474 -17.67 31.05 11.75
CA PHE A 474 -18.42 29.80 11.57
C PHE A 474 -17.71 28.58 12.16
N HIS A 475 -16.39 28.49 12.02
CA HIS A 475 -15.62 27.38 12.57
C HIS A 475 -15.68 27.26 14.09
N SER A 476 -15.61 28.40 14.78
CA SER A 476 -15.47 28.45 16.25
C SER A 476 -16.81 28.51 16.97
N GLN A 477 -17.85 29.04 16.32
CA GLN A 477 -19.16 29.31 16.93
C GLN A 477 -20.32 28.58 16.24
N GLY A 478 -20.07 27.90 15.11
CA GLY A 478 -21.11 27.34 14.26
C GLY A 478 -21.92 28.42 13.53
N LEU A 479 -23.08 28.02 13.02
CA LEU A 479 -24.01 28.95 12.38
C LEU A 479 -24.70 29.81 13.45
N SER A 480 -24.63 31.12 13.25
CA SER A 480 -25.46 32.10 13.94
C SER A 480 -26.02 33.06 12.91
N TYR A 481 -27.30 33.39 13.08
CA TYR A 481 -28.00 34.34 12.23
C TYR A 481 -27.72 35.79 12.62
N THR A 482 -27.06 36.05 13.75
CA THR A 482 -26.49 37.38 14.04
C THR A 482 -25.24 37.58 13.21
N ASP A 483 -25.14 38.70 12.50
CA ASP A 483 -24.07 38.95 11.53
C ASP A 483 -24.04 37.85 10.46
N TYR A 484 -25.14 37.80 9.70
CA TYR A 484 -25.36 36.86 8.61
C TYR A 484 -26.02 37.58 7.44
N ALA A 485 -25.66 37.21 6.21
CA ALA A 485 -26.34 37.67 5.01
C ALA A 485 -26.59 36.50 4.06
N ARG A 486 -27.79 36.40 3.48
CA ARG A 486 -28.14 35.44 2.43
C ARG A 486 -28.91 36.11 1.30
N ALA A 487 -28.58 35.72 0.08
CA ALA A 487 -29.20 36.24 -1.12
C ALA A 487 -29.31 35.16 -2.21
N ASP A 488 -30.26 35.35 -3.12
CA ASP A 488 -30.33 34.60 -4.37
C ASP A 488 -29.17 35.01 -5.31
N LEU A 489 -28.49 34.01 -5.85
CA LEU A 489 -27.27 34.20 -6.64
C LEU A 489 -27.55 34.83 -8.01
N GLN A 490 -28.74 34.63 -8.59
CA GLN A 490 -29.09 35.24 -9.88
C GLN A 490 -29.15 36.76 -9.77
N ASN A 491 -29.68 37.27 -8.65
CA ASN A 491 -29.74 38.70 -8.37
C ASN A 491 -28.44 39.25 -7.74
N HIS A 492 -27.58 38.35 -7.23
CA HIS A 492 -26.30 38.63 -6.58
C HIS A 492 -25.11 37.98 -7.29
N ASN A 493 -24.97 38.18 -8.60
CA ASN A 493 -23.79 37.69 -9.32
C ASN A 493 -22.49 38.33 -8.80
N ILE A 494 -21.80 37.67 -7.88
CA ILE A 494 -20.59 38.19 -7.22
C ILE A 494 -19.41 38.37 -8.16
N PHE A 495 -19.50 37.98 -9.43
CA PHE A 495 -18.46 38.26 -10.42
C PHE A 495 -18.62 39.65 -11.07
N ASP A 496 -19.71 40.36 -10.78
CA ASP A 496 -19.95 41.72 -11.28
C ASP A 496 -19.28 42.81 -10.42
N THR A 497 -19.22 44.02 -10.97
CA THR A 497 -18.77 45.22 -10.26
C THR A 497 -19.97 46.05 -9.79
N TRP A 498 -19.99 46.37 -8.50
CA TRP A 498 -21.01 47.18 -7.83
C TRP A 498 -20.35 48.34 -7.09
N ASN A 499 -20.69 49.57 -7.45
CA ASN A 499 -20.24 50.75 -6.72
C ASN A 499 -21.40 51.26 -5.87
N GLN A 500 -21.46 50.81 -4.61
CA GLN A 500 -22.53 51.14 -3.64
C GLN A 500 -23.95 51.05 -4.24
N LYS A 501 -24.30 49.87 -4.78
CA LYS A 501 -25.65 49.64 -5.34
C LYS A 501 -26.54 48.94 -4.33
N CYS A 502 -27.82 49.28 -4.32
CA CYS A 502 -28.83 48.53 -3.58
C CYS A 502 -28.95 47.12 -4.15
N LYS A 503 -28.72 46.14 -3.28
CA LYS A 503 -28.69 44.72 -3.59
C LYS A 503 -29.64 43.98 -2.64
N LEU A 504 -30.55 43.20 -3.20
CA LEU A 504 -31.62 42.46 -2.51
C LEU A 504 -31.14 41.22 -1.73
N TYR A 505 -31.20 41.26 -0.41
CA TYR A 505 -30.94 40.12 0.46
C TYR A 505 -32.26 39.48 0.88
N GLU A 506 -32.33 38.14 0.86
CA GLU A 506 -33.47 37.40 1.42
C GLU A 506 -33.52 37.55 2.93
N TYR A 507 -32.35 37.52 3.56
CA TYR A 507 -32.16 37.75 4.98
C TYR A 507 -30.81 38.43 5.20
N LEU A 508 -30.85 39.54 5.94
CA LEU A 508 -29.67 40.28 6.38
C LEU A 508 -29.84 40.59 7.86
N ASN A 509 -28.79 40.30 8.62
CA ASN A 509 -28.69 40.67 10.02
C ASN A 509 -27.29 41.20 10.26
N ILE A 510 -27.19 42.44 10.72
CA ILE A 510 -25.93 43.06 11.14
C ILE A 510 -26.15 43.59 12.56
N ARG A 511 -25.39 43.07 13.52
CA ARG A 511 -25.45 43.44 14.95
C ARG A 511 -26.84 43.28 15.57
N GLY A 512 -27.63 42.33 15.08
CA GLY A 512 -29.01 42.10 15.52
C GLY A 512 -30.07 42.95 14.82
N ILE A 513 -29.69 43.80 13.87
CA ILE A 513 -30.63 44.56 13.04
C ILE A 513 -31.03 43.67 11.87
N GLU A 514 -32.23 43.09 11.96
CA GLU A 514 -32.75 42.15 10.98
C GLU A 514 -33.51 42.85 9.85
N CYS A 515 -33.38 42.28 8.66
CA CYS A 515 -34.01 42.78 7.46
C CYS A 515 -34.28 41.62 6.50
N HIS A 516 -35.53 41.46 6.09
CA HIS A 516 -35.99 40.35 5.24
C HIS A 516 -36.45 40.89 3.89
N ASN A 517 -36.05 40.23 2.81
CA ASN A 517 -36.39 40.61 1.43
C ASN A 517 -36.18 42.11 1.16
N CYS A 518 -35.00 42.60 1.52
CA CYS A 518 -34.72 44.03 1.55
C CYS A 518 -33.39 44.34 0.87
N THR A 519 -33.23 45.57 0.44
CA THR A 519 -32.00 46.00 -0.22
C THR A 519 -31.01 46.61 0.77
N ALA A 520 -29.71 46.35 0.57
CA ALA A 520 -28.63 47.01 1.28
C ALA A 520 -27.58 47.56 0.30
N ALA A 521 -26.86 48.60 0.68
CA ALA A 521 -25.83 49.21 -0.16
C ALA A 521 -24.57 48.35 -0.15
N THR A 522 -24.39 47.62 -1.25
CA THR A 522 -23.29 46.68 -1.44
C THR A 522 -22.31 47.21 -2.46
N SER A 523 -21.01 47.06 -2.17
CA SER A 523 -19.95 47.48 -3.07
C SER A 523 -18.91 46.38 -3.30
N GLN A 524 -18.49 46.25 -4.55
CA GLN A 524 -17.37 45.45 -5.01
C GLN A 524 -16.82 46.07 -6.30
N ASN A 525 -15.54 46.42 -6.35
CA ASN A 525 -14.88 46.95 -7.55
C ASN A 525 -13.39 46.65 -7.57
N ALA A 526 -12.70 46.95 -8.66
CA ALA A 526 -11.28 46.60 -8.83
C ALA A 526 -10.34 47.01 -7.68
N ARG A 527 -10.74 47.95 -6.81
CA ARG A 527 -9.98 48.42 -5.65
C ARG A 527 -10.58 48.02 -4.29
N SER A 528 -11.76 47.40 -4.28
CA SER A 528 -12.52 47.09 -3.07
C SER A 528 -13.20 45.72 -3.20
N SER A 529 -12.84 44.77 -2.34
CA SER A 529 -13.62 43.54 -2.19
C SER A 529 -15.05 43.83 -1.70
N TRP A 530 -15.88 42.79 -1.76
CA TRP A 530 -17.27 42.82 -1.33
C TRP A 530 -17.41 43.43 0.08
N LEU A 531 -18.37 44.34 0.25
CA LEU A 531 -18.75 44.91 1.53
C LEU A 531 -20.20 45.39 1.50
N ILE A 532 -20.81 45.44 2.68
CA ILE A 532 -22.09 46.15 2.92
C ILE A 532 -21.79 47.38 3.80
N SER A 533 -22.22 48.56 3.37
CA SER A 533 -22.10 49.80 4.16
C SER A 533 -23.34 49.98 5.03
N SER A 534 -23.23 49.78 6.35
CA SER A 534 -24.36 49.98 7.27
C SER A 534 -24.84 51.44 7.28
N TYR A 535 -23.90 52.38 7.25
CA TYR A 535 -24.19 53.80 7.39
C TYR A 535 -24.83 54.40 6.15
N ASP A 536 -24.31 54.03 4.97
CA ASP A 536 -24.72 54.63 3.69
C ASP A 536 -25.97 53.94 3.10
N SER A 537 -26.33 52.73 3.57
CA SER A 537 -27.42 51.92 3.00
C SER A 537 -28.74 52.69 2.89
N HIS A 538 -29.29 53.13 4.02
CA HIS A 538 -30.57 53.84 4.01
C HIS A 538 -30.45 55.25 3.41
N THR A 539 -29.36 55.95 3.68
CA THR A 539 -29.08 57.28 3.14
C THR A 539 -27.57 57.49 3.14
N PRO A 540 -26.96 58.00 2.05
CA PRO A 540 -27.60 58.60 0.89
C PRO A 540 -28.02 57.62 -0.21
N VAL A 541 -27.73 56.32 -0.11
CA VAL A 541 -27.94 55.39 -1.23
C VAL A 541 -29.44 55.10 -1.46
N GLY A 542 -30.25 55.09 -0.40
CA GLY A 542 -31.70 54.91 -0.50
C GLY A 542 -32.15 53.45 -0.55
N CYS A 543 -31.39 52.53 0.04
CA CYS A 543 -31.80 51.14 0.21
C CYS A 543 -32.69 50.95 1.45
N ASP A 544 -33.36 49.80 1.53
CA ASP A 544 -34.31 49.52 2.62
C ASP A 544 -33.62 49.35 3.98
N PHE A 545 -32.43 48.75 4.01
CA PHE A 545 -31.69 48.44 5.23
C PHE A 545 -31.12 49.70 5.91
N ASP A 546 -31.52 49.95 7.17
CA ASP A 546 -30.94 50.98 8.03
C ASP A 546 -30.05 50.38 9.12
N GLY A 547 -28.74 50.36 8.85
CA GLY A 547 -27.72 49.88 9.80
C GLY A 547 -27.15 50.98 10.71
N ARG A 548 -27.73 52.19 10.74
CA ARG A 548 -27.22 53.31 11.56
C ARG A 548 -27.36 53.16 13.08
N PRO A 549 -28.37 52.46 13.62
CA PRO A 549 -28.45 52.26 15.07
C PRO A 549 -27.15 51.61 15.60
N GLY A 550 -26.54 52.23 16.61
CA GLY A 550 -25.32 51.74 17.24
C GLY A 550 -24.00 52.06 16.52
N ILE A 551 -23.97 52.94 15.51
CA ILE A 551 -22.72 53.39 14.84
C ILE A 551 -22.53 54.92 14.85
N GLY A 552 -21.27 55.36 14.98
CA GLY A 552 -20.93 56.78 15.15
C GLY A 552 -20.56 57.56 13.88
N SER A 553 -19.94 56.93 12.86
CA SER A 553 -19.56 57.68 11.64
C SER A 553 -19.53 56.85 10.36
N THR A 554 -19.10 55.58 10.38
CA THR A 554 -19.19 54.64 9.23
C THR A 554 -18.80 53.21 9.63
N GLU A 555 -19.43 52.20 9.02
CA GLU A 555 -19.17 50.77 9.29
C GLU A 555 -19.27 49.96 7.99
N HIS A 556 -18.30 49.08 7.74
CA HIS A 556 -18.31 48.11 6.64
C HIS A 556 -18.37 46.69 7.20
N ASN A 557 -19.25 45.88 6.64
CA ASN A 557 -19.50 44.53 7.12
C ASN A 557 -19.11 43.52 6.06
N PHE A 558 -18.80 42.30 6.53
CA PHE A 558 -18.61 41.11 5.72
C PHE A 558 -17.61 41.29 4.56
N GLY A 559 -16.36 41.73 4.83
CA GLY A 559 -15.36 41.85 3.78
C GLY A 559 -14.33 42.94 4.01
N ARG A 560 -14.41 44.05 3.26
CA ARG A 560 -13.38 45.10 3.35
C ARG A 560 -13.45 45.89 4.66
N TYR A 561 -12.62 45.51 5.62
CA TYR A 561 -12.48 46.16 6.93
C TYR A 561 -11.42 47.28 6.93
N GLY A 562 -11.85 48.53 6.73
CA GLY A 562 -10.96 49.69 6.84
C GLY A 562 -10.50 49.99 8.29
N PRO A 563 -9.42 50.77 8.50
CA PRO A 563 -8.88 51.09 9.83
C PRO A 563 -9.88 51.73 10.82
N SER A 564 -10.93 52.38 10.31
CA SER A 564 -11.99 53.03 11.11
C SER A 564 -13.39 52.60 10.68
N LYS A 565 -13.51 51.40 10.08
CA LYS A 565 -14.78 50.87 9.53
C LYS A 565 -15.18 49.53 10.17
N VAL A 566 -14.45 49.10 11.20
CA VAL A 566 -14.73 47.88 11.97
C VAL A 566 -15.62 48.21 13.17
N ASN A 567 -16.39 47.24 13.61
CA ASN A 567 -17.21 47.35 14.80
C ASN A 567 -16.99 46.13 15.71
N PRO A 568 -16.62 46.32 16.99
CA PRO A 568 -16.50 45.24 17.96
C PRO A 568 -17.79 44.42 18.14
N ASP A 569 -18.96 45.04 17.94
CA ASP A 569 -20.26 44.38 18.08
C ASP A 569 -20.62 43.52 16.85
N HIS A 570 -19.90 43.68 15.73
CA HIS A 570 -20.05 42.84 14.54
C HIS A 570 -19.07 41.68 14.61
N ARG A 571 -19.58 40.43 14.65
CA ARG A 571 -18.78 39.22 14.91
C ARG A 571 -17.61 39.02 13.95
N CYS A 572 -17.75 39.37 12.67
CA CYS A 572 -16.67 39.24 11.70
C CYS A 572 -15.51 40.23 11.94
N SER A 573 -15.74 41.28 12.74
CA SER A 573 -14.74 42.30 13.08
C SER A 573 -14.55 42.53 14.58
N SER A 574 -15.03 41.61 15.41
CA SER A 574 -15.00 41.75 16.88
C SER A 574 -13.59 41.66 17.48
N GLY A 575 -12.67 40.97 16.81
CA GLY A 575 -11.27 40.88 17.19
C GLY A 575 -10.37 40.43 16.02
N PRO A 576 -9.04 40.41 16.21
CA PRO A 576 -8.09 40.05 15.15
C PRO A 576 -8.31 38.65 14.56
N SER A 577 -8.70 37.69 15.40
CA SER A 577 -8.97 36.31 15.01
C SER A 577 -10.37 36.11 14.42
N SER A 578 -11.22 37.13 14.38
CA SER A 578 -12.58 37.01 13.84
C SER A 578 -12.53 36.72 12.35
N THR A 579 -13.34 35.78 11.87
CA THR A 579 -13.33 35.32 10.48
C THR A 579 -14.60 35.70 9.74
N THR A 580 -14.48 35.91 8.43
CA THR A 580 -15.58 36.12 7.48
C THR A 580 -15.56 35.00 6.45
N GLU A 581 -16.66 34.30 6.27
CA GLU A 581 -16.76 33.18 5.32
C GLU A 581 -17.85 33.42 4.27
N TYR A 582 -17.50 33.23 3.01
CA TYR A 582 -18.44 33.30 1.88
C TYR A 582 -18.73 31.90 1.36
N TRP A 583 -19.98 31.65 1.02
CA TRP A 583 -20.47 30.34 0.64
C TRP A 583 -21.41 30.40 -0.55
N PHE A 584 -21.34 29.39 -1.41
CA PHE A 584 -22.39 29.12 -2.38
C PHE A 584 -23.29 27.97 -1.91
N GLY A 585 -24.59 28.10 -2.15
CA GLY A 585 -25.61 27.20 -1.63
C GLY A 585 -26.49 26.59 -2.70
N VAL A 586 -26.84 25.32 -2.52
CA VAL A 586 -27.89 24.65 -3.28
C VAL A 586 -29.06 24.36 -2.35
N LYS A 587 -30.25 24.83 -2.71
CA LYS A 587 -31.48 24.52 -1.96
C LYS A 587 -31.84 23.03 -2.07
N ARG A 588 -32.26 22.42 -0.97
CA ARG A 588 -32.87 21.09 -0.95
C ARG A 588 -34.26 21.22 -1.57
N ASN A 589 -34.41 20.78 -2.81
CA ASN A 589 -35.75 20.49 -3.34
C ASN A 589 -36.20 19.21 -2.63
N LEU A 590 -36.95 19.37 -1.54
CA LEU A 590 -37.61 18.28 -0.83
C LEU A 590 -38.70 17.66 -1.70
#